data_AF-A0A2N2KGI6-F1
#
_entry.id   AF-A0A2N2KGI6-F1
#
_cell.length_a   1.000
_cell.length_b   1.000
_cell.length_c   1.000
_cell.angle_alpha   90.00
_cell.angle_beta   90.00
_cell.angle_gamma   90.00
#
_symmetry.space_group_name_H-M   'P 1'
#
loop_
_entity.id
_entity.type
_entity.pdbx_description
1 polymer ?
#
loop_
_entity_poly.entity_id
_entity_poly.type
_entity_poly.pdbx_seq_one_letter_code
_entity_poly.pdbx_strand_id
1 'polypeptide(L)'
;MKKTEYRKMAEGILRCLKESFADKELFLAAHDADTEHVEGATYVWSHAELQASLTVDEFHRLSDSYYIDEQGNFEGRIHLIRKNDIPLREIEEKLLALRKKRPQPAPDNKIICGTNALAAIALIQAGRSMDMTELEEKAARTIRRLIDLFWDGHALGHSYYKGVKQAQSFLFDAAATLTAISMLYENDLAWGKIMTAMAASVESFRDGEKWVESRAADFQTVWASWFDHPIPSSISMAEMALARVALLTGQETKSRAYLAPHQADFYNITVLMNNGLFHLITSKSTIPWSQLPANSMQRRGEPSTDCYRGTCRMIT
;
A
#
# COMPACT_ATOMS: atom_id res chain seq x y z
N MET A 1 -10.58 -13.76 -1.68
CA MET A 1 -9.27 -14.29 -1.22
C MET A 1 -9.50 -15.68 -0.63
N LYS A 2 -8.86 -16.72 -1.18
CA LYS A 2 -9.22 -18.13 -0.87
C LYS A 2 -8.59 -18.68 0.42
N LYS A 3 -7.43 -18.17 0.84
CA LYS A 3 -6.76 -18.62 2.08
C LYS A 3 -7.18 -17.74 3.26
N THR A 4 -7.81 -18.34 4.26
CA THR A 4 -8.30 -17.66 5.46
C THR A 4 -7.20 -16.93 6.23
N GLU A 5 -6.00 -17.50 6.32
CA GLU A 5 -4.89 -16.88 7.06
C GLU A 5 -4.41 -15.56 6.42
N TYR A 6 -4.39 -15.47 5.09
CA TYR A 6 -4.07 -14.22 4.39
C TYR A 6 -5.17 -13.17 4.60
N ARG A 7 -6.44 -13.61 4.67
CA ARG A 7 -7.56 -12.71 5.00
C ARG A 7 -7.44 -12.14 6.39
N LYS A 8 -7.18 -12.99 7.40
CA LYS A 8 -6.97 -12.54 8.78
C LYS A 8 -5.81 -11.56 8.89
N MET A 9 -4.70 -11.82 8.21
CA MET A 9 -3.56 -10.91 8.19
C MET A 9 -3.92 -9.55 7.57
N ALA A 10 -4.58 -9.56 6.41
CA ALA A 10 -5.04 -8.34 5.74
C ALA A 10 -6.01 -7.54 6.62
N GLU A 11 -6.99 -8.20 7.26
CA GLU A 11 -7.91 -7.58 8.22
C GLU A 11 -7.16 -6.95 9.41
N GLY A 12 -6.11 -7.62 9.91
CA GLY A 12 -5.23 -7.09 10.97
C GLY A 12 -4.47 -5.83 10.53
N ILE A 13 -3.91 -5.83 9.32
CA ILE A 13 -3.22 -4.67 8.74
C ILE A 13 -4.20 -3.51 8.54
N LEU A 14 -5.39 -3.76 7.99
CA LEU A 14 -6.44 -2.74 7.82
C LEU A 14 -6.88 -2.14 9.16
N ARG A 15 -7.04 -2.99 10.18
CA ARG A 15 -7.33 -2.52 11.54
C ARG A 15 -6.22 -1.64 12.08
N CYS A 16 -4.95 -2.06 11.92
CA CYS A 16 -3.80 -1.28 12.36
C CYS A 16 -3.77 0.10 11.67
N LEU A 17 -3.94 0.12 10.35
CA LEU A 17 -3.97 1.35 9.56
C LEU A 17 -5.09 2.30 10.03
N LYS A 18 -6.28 1.77 10.29
CA LYS A 18 -7.43 2.54 10.78
C LYS A 18 -7.24 3.06 12.20
N GLU A 19 -6.75 2.23 13.12
CA GLU A 19 -6.69 2.57 14.55
C GLU A 19 -5.45 3.37 14.93
N SER A 20 -4.35 3.20 14.20
CA SER A 20 -3.04 3.77 14.58
C SER A 20 -2.63 4.92 13.67
N PHE A 21 -2.96 4.88 12.38
CA PHE A 21 -2.42 5.83 11.40
C PHE A 21 -3.47 6.74 10.79
N ALA A 22 -4.76 6.46 10.90
CA ALA A 22 -5.77 7.26 10.22
C ALA A 22 -5.90 8.69 10.79
N ASP A 23 -5.76 9.68 9.93
CA ASP A 23 -6.14 11.08 10.17
C ASP A 23 -7.14 11.52 9.09
N LYS A 24 -8.43 11.53 9.44
CA LYS A 24 -9.54 11.81 8.52
C LYS A 24 -9.50 10.89 7.29
N GLU A 25 -9.23 11.44 6.10
CA GLU A 25 -9.15 10.70 4.84
C GLU A 25 -7.72 10.23 4.48
N LEU A 26 -6.74 10.55 5.31
CA LEU A 26 -5.32 10.27 5.09
C LEU A 26 -4.75 9.42 6.23
N PHE A 27 -3.47 9.09 6.09
CA PHE A 27 -2.69 8.30 7.02
C PHE A 27 -1.39 9.03 7.40
N LEU A 28 -1.06 8.98 8.68
CA LEU A 28 0.18 9.48 9.26
C LEU A 28 1.37 8.63 8.81
N ALA A 29 2.55 9.24 8.75
CA ALA A 29 3.73 8.58 8.19
C ALA A 29 4.34 7.52 9.12
N ALA A 30 4.39 7.79 10.42
CA ALA A 30 5.09 6.96 11.39
C ALA A 30 4.64 7.26 12.83
N HIS A 31 5.10 6.44 13.76
CA HIS A 31 5.16 6.75 15.18
C HIS A 31 6.63 6.86 15.61
N ASP A 32 6.87 7.62 16.67
CA ASP A 32 8.16 7.62 17.34
C ASP A 32 8.50 6.20 17.84
N ALA A 33 9.79 5.86 17.81
CA ALA A 33 10.29 4.62 18.40
C ALA A 33 10.18 4.66 19.93
N ASP A 34 10.29 5.86 20.49
CA ASP A 34 10.27 6.10 21.92
C ASP A 34 8.86 6.34 22.47
N THR A 35 8.64 5.89 23.69
CA THR A 35 7.53 6.33 24.53
C THR A 35 8.13 6.84 25.83
N GLU A 36 7.94 8.12 26.14
CA GLU A 36 8.54 8.77 27.31
C GLU A 36 10.07 8.57 27.40
N HIS A 37 10.76 8.69 26.25
CA HIS A 37 12.21 8.52 26.10
C HIS A 37 12.74 7.10 26.31
N VAL A 38 11.85 6.11 26.26
CA VAL A 38 12.23 4.69 26.33
C VAL A 38 11.74 3.98 25.07
N GLU A 39 12.69 3.46 24.29
CA GLU A 39 12.42 2.74 23.05
C GLU A 39 11.47 1.56 23.31
N GLY A 40 10.39 1.50 22.55
CA GLY A 40 9.48 0.36 22.58
C GLY A 40 8.71 0.14 23.89
N ALA A 41 8.76 1.07 24.86
CA ALA A 41 8.20 0.86 26.20
C ALA A 41 6.71 0.47 26.21
N THR A 42 5.92 0.96 25.25
CA THR A 42 4.52 0.56 25.12
C THR A 42 4.33 -0.90 24.68
N TYR A 43 5.30 -1.49 23.98
CA TYR A 43 5.18 -2.81 23.33
C TYR A 43 5.74 -3.98 24.15
N VAL A 44 6.59 -3.70 25.13
CA VAL A 44 7.25 -4.71 25.96
C VAL A 44 6.49 -4.98 27.26
N TRP A 45 6.63 -6.17 27.81
CA TRP A 45 5.92 -6.64 29.01
C TRP A 45 6.91 -7.14 30.05
N SER A 46 6.54 -7.11 31.33
CA SER A 46 7.26 -7.94 32.32
C SER A 46 6.56 -9.30 32.47
N HIS A 47 7.30 -10.32 32.91
CA HIS A 47 6.73 -11.64 33.18
C HIS A 47 5.61 -11.56 34.23
N ALA A 48 5.87 -10.84 35.33
CA ALA A 48 4.90 -10.63 36.40
C ALA A 48 3.62 -9.90 35.92
N GLU A 49 3.77 -8.93 35.00
CA GLU A 49 2.63 -8.23 34.42
C GLU A 49 1.76 -9.16 33.56
N LEU A 50 2.37 -10.03 32.74
CA LEU A 50 1.62 -11.01 31.95
C LEU A 50 0.90 -12.01 32.86
N GLN A 51 1.55 -12.53 33.90
CA GLN A 51 0.94 -13.44 34.88
C GLN A 51 -0.22 -12.79 35.63
N ALA A 52 -0.09 -11.51 36.01
CA ALA A 52 -1.15 -10.79 36.71
C ALA A 52 -2.34 -10.42 35.79
N SER A 53 -2.07 -10.26 34.49
CA SER A 53 -3.07 -9.84 33.51
C SER A 53 -3.90 -10.99 32.97
N LEU A 54 -3.44 -12.23 33.10
CA LEU A 54 -4.02 -13.43 32.48
C LEU A 54 -4.42 -14.45 33.54
N THR A 55 -5.44 -15.26 33.24
CA THR A 55 -5.70 -16.47 34.04
C THR A 55 -4.55 -17.46 33.85
N VAL A 56 -4.46 -18.46 34.74
CA VAL A 56 -3.43 -19.51 34.63
C VAL A 56 -3.50 -20.24 33.28
N ASP A 57 -4.72 -20.54 32.79
CA ASP A 57 -4.93 -21.17 31.48
C ASP A 57 -4.52 -20.24 30.32
N GLU A 58 -4.94 -18.97 30.37
CA GLU A 58 -4.57 -17.97 29.36
C GLU A 58 -3.04 -17.79 29.29
N PHE A 59 -2.37 -17.71 30.43
CA PHE A 59 -0.92 -17.56 30.49
C PHE A 59 -0.17 -18.78 29.93
N HIS A 60 -0.67 -19.99 30.22
CA HIS A 60 -0.11 -21.23 29.65
C HIS A 60 -0.25 -21.22 28.13
N ARG A 61 -1.45 -20.95 27.61
CA ARG A 61 -1.71 -20.87 26.16
C ARG A 61 -0.87 -19.80 25.47
N LEU A 62 -0.68 -18.64 26.11
CA LEU A 62 0.22 -17.59 25.64
C LEU A 62 1.66 -18.13 25.55
N SER A 63 2.14 -18.80 26.59
CA SER A 63 3.52 -19.34 26.66
C SER A 63 3.79 -20.44 25.63
N ASP A 64 2.76 -21.21 25.25
CA ASP A 64 2.85 -22.20 24.16
C ASP A 64 3.00 -21.54 22.78
N SER A 65 2.47 -20.33 22.61
CA SER A 65 2.41 -19.64 21.30
C SER A 65 3.41 -18.50 21.16
N TYR A 66 3.99 -18.00 22.26
CA TYR A 66 4.94 -16.89 22.30
C TYR A 66 6.20 -17.25 23.09
N TYR A 67 7.33 -16.63 22.75
CA TYR A 67 8.54 -16.69 23.57
C TYR A 67 8.37 -15.82 24.81
N ILE A 68 8.08 -16.48 25.93
CA ILE A 68 7.92 -15.88 27.26
C ILE A 68 9.05 -16.43 28.14
N ASP A 69 9.95 -15.55 28.56
CA ASP A 69 11.07 -15.87 29.45
C ASP A 69 11.13 -14.82 30.56
N GLU A 70 11.40 -15.24 31.80
CA GLU A 70 11.50 -14.32 32.95
C GLU A 70 12.62 -13.29 32.79
N GLN A 71 13.71 -13.65 32.09
CA GLN A 71 14.82 -12.74 31.78
C GLN A 71 14.48 -11.73 30.68
N GLY A 72 13.39 -11.97 29.93
CA GLY A 72 13.03 -11.17 28.77
C GLY A 72 13.91 -11.47 27.54
N ASN A 73 13.51 -10.90 26.40
CA ASN A 73 14.23 -10.98 25.13
C ASN A 73 14.60 -9.59 24.57
N PHE A 74 14.24 -8.52 25.29
CA PHE A 74 14.54 -7.14 24.94
C PHE A 74 14.73 -6.33 26.22
N GLU A 75 15.96 -5.93 26.53
CA GLU A 75 16.29 -5.09 27.70
C GLU A 75 15.69 -5.55 29.04
N GLY A 76 15.70 -6.86 29.31
CA GLY A 76 15.11 -7.41 30.55
C GLY A 76 13.58 -7.47 30.55
N ARG A 77 12.95 -7.17 29.40
CA ARG A 77 11.50 -7.22 29.16
C ARG A 77 11.17 -8.20 28.03
N ILE A 78 9.89 -8.52 27.91
CA ILE A 78 9.35 -9.46 26.93
C ILE A 78 8.73 -8.66 25.79
N HIS A 79 9.38 -8.66 24.64
CA HIS A 79 8.76 -8.39 23.35
C HIS A 79 8.08 -9.68 22.86
N LEU A 80 6.76 -9.61 22.60
CA LEU A 80 5.97 -10.80 22.24
C LEU A 80 6.32 -11.28 20.83
N ILE A 81 7.20 -12.29 20.75
CA ILE A 81 7.59 -12.96 19.51
C ILE A 81 6.84 -14.29 19.40
N ARG A 82 6.13 -14.50 18.30
CA ARG A 82 5.33 -15.71 18.07
C ARG A 82 6.20 -16.92 17.71
N LYS A 83 5.85 -18.08 18.26
CA LYS A 83 6.46 -19.39 17.97
C LYS A 83 5.74 -20.15 16.86
N ASN A 84 4.43 -19.96 16.75
CA ASN A 84 3.55 -20.71 15.87
C ASN A 84 2.29 -19.90 15.52
N ASP A 85 1.43 -20.48 14.68
CA ASP A 85 0.22 -19.82 14.19
C ASP A 85 -1.05 -20.14 14.99
N ILE A 86 -0.92 -20.68 16.21
CA ILE A 86 -2.08 -21.03 17.05
C ILE A 86 -2.88 -19.74 17.36
N PRO A 87 -4.20 -19.68 17.05
CA PRO A 87 -4.99 -18.48 17.29
C PRO A 87 -5.20 -18.22 18.80
N LEU A 88 -4.83 -17.03 19.25
CA LEU A 88 -5.03 -16.58 20.63
C LEU A 88 -5.79 -15.24 20.69
N ARG A 89 -6.74 -15.05 19.78
CA ARG A 89 -7.40 -13.75 19.56
C ARG A 89 -7.93 -13.11 20.85
N GLU A 90 -8.60 -13.87 21.72
CA GLU A 90 -9.15 -13.34 22.98
C GLU A 90 -8.05 -12.80 23.92
N ILE A 91 -6.94 -13.54 24.03
CA ILE A 91 -5.77 -13.14 24.84
C ILE A 91 -5.07 -11.93 24.21
N GLU A 92 -4.89 -11.95 22.89
CA GLU A 92 -4.27 -10.87 22.12
C GLU A 92 -5.09 -9.57 22.21
N GLU A 93 -6.43 -9.65 22.12
CA GLU A 93 -7.33 -8.50 22.34
C GLU A 93 -7.25 -7.97 23.78
N LYS A 94 -7.19 -8.86 24.77
CA LYS A 94 -7.06 -8.48 26.18
C LYS A 94 -5.74 -7.75 26.44
N LEU A 95 -4.63 -8.29 25.95
CA LEU A 95 -3.31 -7.64 26.05
C LEU A 95 -3.26 -6.33 25.25
N LEU A 96 -3.87 -6.27 24.06
CA LEU A 96 -3.99 -5.03 23.29
C LEU A 96 -4.79 -3.96 24.06
N ALA A 97 -5.88 -4.32 24.71
CA ALA A 97 -6.70 -3.40 25.50
C ALA A 97 -5.93 -2.86 26.72
N LEU A 98 -5.11 -3.68 27.37
CA LEU A 98 -4.20 -3.24 28.44
C LEU A 98 -3.10 -2.32 27.88
N ARG A 99 -2.48 -2.71 26.75
CA ARG A 99 -1.45 -1.91 26.08
C ARG A 99 -1.94 -0.51 25.72
N LYS A 100 -3.17 -0.40 25.21
CA LYS A 100 -3.79 0.89 24.83
C LYS A 100 -3.98 1.86 26.01
N LYS A 101 -3.92 1.39 27.27
CA LYS A 101 -3.97 2.24 28.47
C LYS A 101 -2.62 2.80 28.89
N ARG A 102 -1.51 2.27 28.35
CA ARG A 102 -0.16 2.77 28.59
C ARG A 102 0.05 4.07 27.82
N PRO A 103 1.05 4.89 28.20
CA PRO A 103 1.61 5.90 27.31
C PRO A 103 1.84 5.30 25.90
N GLN A 104 1.43 6.03 24.87
CA GLN A 104 1.60 5.63 23.47
C GLN A 104 2.70 6.50 22.83
N PRO A 105 3.46 5.97 21.86
CA PRO A 105 4.44 6.75 21.13
C PRO A 105 3.76 7.93 20.44
N ALA A 106 4.47 9.05 20.37
CA ALA A 106 3.95 10.23 19.68
C ALA A 106 3.87 9.95 18.17
N PRO A 107 2.77 10.31 17.49
CA PRO A 107 2.69 10.15 16.05
C PRO A 107 3.51 11.22 15.32
N ASP A 108 4.20 10.82 14.23
CA ASP A 108 4.67 11.76 13.22
C ASP A 108 3.46 12.22 12.41
N ASN A 109 2.99 13.43 12.73
CA ASN A 109 1.83 14.06 12.10
C ASN A 109 2.09 14.54 10.66
N LYS A 110 3.21 14.16 10.05
CA LYS A 110 3.49 14.42 8.64
C LYS A 110 2.65 13.49 7.77
N ILE A 111 1.98 14.08 6.79
CA ILE A 111 1.36 13.36 5.69
C ILE A 111 2.34 13.32 4.53
N ILE A 112 2.64 12.13 4.02
CA ILE A 112 3.49 11.91 2.84
C ILE A 112 2.60 11.42 1.70
N CYS A 113 2.68 12.08 0.54
CA CYS A 113 1.81 11.82 -0.61
C CYS A 113 1.93 10.38 -1.10
N GLY A 114 3.13 9.92 -1.44
CA GLY A 114 3.38 8.57 -1.97
C GLY A 114 2.99 7.46 -1.00
N THR A 115 3.27 7.61 0.30
CA THR A 115 2.86 6.64 1.32
C THR A 115 1.34 6.51 1.40
N ASN A 116 0.63 7.63 1.33
CA ASN A 116 -0.84 7.63 1.30
C ASN A 116 -1.40 7.03 0.00
N ALA A 117 -0.73 7.26 -1.12
CA ALA A 117 -1.08 6.62 -2.39
C ALA A 117 -0.87 5.10 -2.34
N LEU A 118 0.22 4.61 -1.73
CA LEU A 118 0.43 3.18 -1.47
C LEU A 118 -0.66 2.60 -0.57
N ALA A 119 -1.04 3.32 0.50
CA ALA A 119 -2.16 2.91 1.35
C ALA A 119 -3.47 2.80 0.56
N ALA A 120 -3.75 3.76 -0.34
CA ALA A 120 -4.91 3.71 -1.22
C ALA A 120 -4.85 2.50 -2.19
N ILE A 121 -3.69 2.20 -2.79
CA ILE A 121 -3.50 1.00 -3.62
C ILE A 121 -3.81 -0.26 -2.82
N ALA A 122 -3.28 -0.38 -1.60
CA ALA A 122 -3.53 -1.52 -0.72
C ALA A 122 -5.02 -1.64 -0.34
N LEU A 123 -5.69 -0.53 -0.05
CA LEU A 123 -7.13 -0.49 0.22
C LEU A 123 -7.96 -0.97 -0.98
N ILE A 124 -7.62 -0.54 -2.19
CA ILE A 124 -8.29 -1.01 -3.41
C ILE A 124 -8.09 -2.52 -3.59
N GLN A 125 -6.86 -3.00 -3.48
CA GLN A 125 -6.56 -4.43 -3.60
C GLN A 125 -7.29 -5.26 -2.54
N ALA A 126 -7.31 -4.78 -1.30
CA ALA A 126 -8.02 -5.40 -0.18
C ALA A 126 -9.54 -5.46 -0.44
N GLY A 127 -10.14 -4.34 -0.86
CA GLY A 127 -11.57 -4.25 -1.18
C GLY A 127 -11.97 -5.23 -2.28
N ARG A 128 -11.20 -5.28 -3.37
CA ARG A 128 -11.42 -6.21 -4.48
C ARG A 128 -11.23 -7.67 -4.09
N SER A 129 -10.23 -7.96 -3.25
CA SER A 129 -9.89 -9.33 -2.86
C SER A 129 -10.80 -9.89 -1.78
N MET A 130 -11.43 -9.05 -0.97
CA MET A 130 -12.27 -9.45 0.17
C MET A 130 -13.76 -9.13 0.00
N ASP A 131 -14.13 -8.56 -1.15
CA ASP A 131 -15.50 -8.12 -1.46
C ASP A 131 -16.02 -7.07 -0.47
N MET A 132 -15.17 -6.07 -0.21
CA MET A 132 -15.40 -4.97 0.73
C MET A 132 -15.30 -3.63 0.00
N THR A 133 -16.39 -3.23 -0.67
CA THR A 133 -16.42 -2.06 -1.55
C THR A 133 -16.11 -0.75 -0.81
N GLU A 134 -16.40 -0.68 0.49
CA GLU A 134 -16.12 0.46 1.35
C GLU A 134 -14.62 0.81 1.42
N LEU A 135 -13.73 -0.17 1.21
CA LEU A 135 -12.28 0.06 1.17
C LEU A 135 -11.86 0.79 -0.10
N GLU A 136 -12.45 0.46 -1.24
CA GLU A 136 -12.21 1.16 -2.52
C GLU A 136 -12.81 2.57 -2.48
N GLU A 137 -13.97 2.75 -1.84
CA GLU A 137 -14.52 4.09 -1.58
C GLU A 137 -13.63 4.92 -0.66
N LYS A 138 -13.05 4.32 0.39
CA LYS A 138 -12.07 4.98 1.25
C LYS A 138 -10.84 5.41 0.45
N ALA A 139 -10.30 4.52 -0.38
CA ALA A 139 -9.18 4.84 -1.26
C ALA A 139 -9.52 6.01 -2.21
N ALA A 140 -10.72 6.02 -2.80
CA ALA A 140 -11.18 7.12 -3.63
C ALA A 140 -11.21 8.46 -2.87
N ARG A 141 -11.69 8.47 -1.61
CA ARG A 141 -11.65 9.68 -0.77
C ARG A 141 -10.21 10.10 -0.41
N THR A 142 -9.33 9.15 -0.10
CA THR A 142 -7.90 9.40 0.15
C THR A 142 -7.24 10.04 -1.07
N ILE A 143 -7.44 9.48 -2.27
CA ILE A 143 -6.84 10.03 -3.51
C ILE A 143 -7.41 11.41 -3.84
N ARG A 144 -8.73 11.64 -3.69
CA ARG A 144 -9.30 13.00 -3.85
C ARG A 144 -8.63 13.99 -2.89
N ARG A 145 -8.46 13.59 -1.63
CA ARG A 145 -7.80 14.44 -0.64
C ARG A 145 -6.33 14.71 -0.97
N LEU A 146 -5.60 13.74 -1.53
CA LEU A 146 -4.24 13.95 -2.00
C LEU A 146 -4.18 14.94 -3.16
N ILE A 147 -5.07 14.80 -4.14
CA ILE A 147 -5.16 15.75 -5.26
C ILE A 147 -5.46 17.16 -4.72
N ASP A 148 -6.48 17.32 -3.88
CA ASP A 148 -6.85 18.63 -3.32
C ASP A 148 -5.71 19.29 -2.52
N LEU A 149 -4.89 18.49 -1.84
CA LEU A 149 -3.82 19.00 -0.98
C LEU A 149 -2.51 19.26 -1.72
N PHE A 150 -2.13 18.35 -2.62
CA PHE A 150 -0.78 18.31 -3.20
C PHE A 150 -0.70 18.72 -4.66
N TRP A 151 -1.76 18.54 -5.44
CA TRP A 151 -1.75 18.78 -6.88
C TRP A 151 -2.04 20.24 -7.21
N ASP A 152 -1.15 20.90 -7.96
CA ASP A 152 -1.35 22.29 -8.40
C ASP A 152 -1.85 22.41 -9.86
N GLY A 153 -2.06 21.28 -10.53
CA GLY A 153 -2.40 21.23 -11.97
C GLY A 153 -1.25 20.74 -12.85
N HIS A 154 -0.02 20.75 -12.35
CA HIS A 154 1.18 20.32 -13.09
C HIS A 154 2.13 19.45 -12.26
N ALA A 155 2.30 19.77 -10.98
CA ALA A 155 3.23 19.16 -10.06
C ALA A 155 2.51 18.68 -8.78
N LEU A 156 3.02 17.60 -8.20
CA LEU A 156 2.49 17.00 -6.98
C LEU A 156 3.47 17.28 -5.83
N GLY A 157 3.03 17.97 -4.78
CA GLY A 157 3.85 18.18 -3.59
C GLY A 157 4.10 16.89 -2.80
N HIS A 158 5.20 16.85 -2.06
CA HIS A 158 5.66 15.66 -1.35
C HIS A 158 4.95 15.42 -0.02
N SER A 159 4.95 16.44 0.84
CA SER A 159 4.58 16.29 2.24
C SER A 159 3.84 17.49 2.80
N TYR A 160 3.03 17.25 3.82
CA TYR A 160 2.28 18.26 4.54
C TYR A 160 2.47 18.07 6.05
N TYR A 161 2.84 19.15 6.74
CA TYR A 161 3.01 19.16 8.18
C TYR A 161 2.53 20.49 8.76
N LYS A 162 1.55 20.44 9.67
CA LYS A 162 1.02 21.60 10.42
C LYS A 162 0.74 22.85 9.55
N GLY A 163 0.08 22.68 8.40
CA GLY A 163 -0.27 23.79 7.51
C GLY A 163 0.77 24.11 6.43
N VAL A 164 1.97 23.53 6.53
CA VAL A 164 3.06 23.77 5.58
C VAL A 164 3.13 22.62 4.58
N LYS A 165 3.02 22.96 3.29
CA LYS A 165 3.19 22.03 2.17
C LYS A 165 4.62 22.12 1.62
N GLN A 166 5.29 20.98 1.49
CA GLN A 166 6.52 20.88 0.70
C GLN A 166 6.14 20.71 -0.78
N ALA A 167 6.37 21.75 -1.58
CA ALA A 167 5.95 21.78 -2.98
C ALA A 167 6.85 20.97 -3.93
N GLN A 168 8.05 20.56 -3.49
CA GLN A 168 8.94 19.73 -4.30
C GLN A 168 8.24 18.45 -4.73
N SER A 169 8.36 18.12 -6.01
CA SER A 169 7.82 16.89 -6.58
C SER A 169 8.86 15.79 -6.66
N PHE A 170 8.38 14.56 -6.48
CA PHE A 170 9.15 13.34 -6.54
C PHE A 170 8.45 12.33 -7.46
N LEU A 171 9.24 11.58 -8.22
CA LEU A 171 8.73 10.56 -9.15
C LEU A 171 7.87 9.53 -8.42
N PHE A 172 8.33 9.08 -7.25
CA PHE A 172 7.60 8.08 -6.45
C PHE A 172 6.17 8.54 -6.12
N ASP A 173 6.00 9.77 -5.64
CA ASP A 173 4.69 10.31 -5.24
C ASP A 173 3.73 10.35 -6.43
N ALA A 174 4.20 10.87 -7.57
CA ALA A 174 3.41 10.98 -8.79
C ALA A 174 3.04 9.60 -9.34
N ALA A 175 3.99 8.67 -9.39
CA ALA A 175 3.78 7.32 -9.91
C ALA A 175 2.86 6.47 -9.03
N ALA A 176 3.01 6.54 -7.71
CA ALA A 176 2.10 5.87 -6.78
C ALA A 176 0.67 6.44 -6.88
N THR A 177 0.54 7.76 -6.96
CA THR A 177 -0.76 8.42 -7.11
C THR A 177 -1.41 8.04 -8.44
N LEU A 178 -0.67 8.05 -9.55
CA LEU A 178 -1.17 7.60 -10.85
C LEU A 178 -1.60 6.14 -10.82
N THR A 179 -0.84 5.27 -10.15
CA THR A 179 -1.21 3.86 -10.01
C THR A 179 -2.56 3.72 -9.33
N ALA A 180 -2.79 4.39 -8.19
CA ALA A 180 -4.07 4.39 -7.50
C ALA A 180 -5.22 4.95 -8.37
N ILE A 181 -4.99 6.08 -9.04
CA ILE A 181 -5.97 6.69 -9.96
C ILE A 181 -6.32 5.72 -11.10
N SER A 182 -5.33 5.07 -11.70
CA SER A 182 -5.54 4.10 -12.78
C SER A 182 -6.34 2.89 -12.31
N MET A 183 -6.21 2.49 -11.04
CA MET A 183 -7.03 1.43 -10.46
C MET A 183 -8.47 1.90 -10.26
N LEU A 184 -8.69 3.10 -9.71
CA LEU A 184 -10.04 3.66 -9.51
C LEU A 184 -10.77 3.89 -10.85
N TYR A 185 -10.03 4.26 -11.90
CA TYR A 185 -10.55 4.41 -13.26
C TYR A 185 -11.20 3.14 -13.82
N GLU A 186 -10.73 1.96 -13.39
CA GLU A 186 -11.30 0.67 -13.81
C GLU A 186 -12.77 0.50 -13.41
N ASN A 187 -13.20 1.21 -12.36
CA ASN A 187 -14.59 1.21 -11.87
C ASN A 187 -15.33 2.50 -12.28
N ASP A 188 -14.66 3.66 -12.26
CA ASP A 188 -15.25 4.98 -12.51
C ASP A 188 -14.45 5.80 -13.53
N LEU A 189 -15.02 6.01 -14.71
CA LEU A 189 -14.38 6.74 -15.81
C LEU A 189 -14.15 8.23 -15.50
N ALA A 190 -14.79 8.80 -14.46
CA ALA A 190 -14.58 10.19 -14.07
C ALA A 190 -13.12 10.49 -13.69
N TRP A 191 -12.35 9.46 -13.31
CA TRP A 191 -10.92 9.58 -13.04
C TRP A 191 -10.06 9.82 -14.30
N GLY A 192 -10.61 9.66 -15.51
CA GLY A 192 -9.83 9.68 -16.76
C GLY A 192 -9.08 11.00 -17.03
N LYS A 193 -9.69 12.15 -16.72
CA LYS A 193 -9.05 13.46 -16.91
C LYS A 193 -7.81 13.62 -16.02
N ILE A 194 -7.94 13.33 -14.73
CA ILE A 194 -6.82 13.43 -13.79
C ILE A 194 -5.79 12.32 -14.02
N MET A 195 -6.21 11.12 -14.44
CA MET A 195 -5.31 10.04 -14.84
C MET A 195 -4.38 10.50 -15.98
N THR A 196 -4.94 11.16 -17.00
CA THR A 196 -4.17 11.66 -18.14
C THR A 196 -3.19 12.76 -17.71
N ALA A 197 -3.64 13.71 -16.89
CA ALA A 197 -2.78 14.78 -16.39
C ALA A 197 -1.64 14.26 -15.50
N MET A 198 -1.95 13.30 -14.62
CA MET A 198 -0.96 12.69 -13.74
C MET A 198 0.03 11.79 -14.53
N ALA A 199 -0.42 11.12 -15.60
CA ALA A 199 0.47 10.40 -16.52
C ALA A 199 1.48 11.33 -17.20
N ALA A 200 1.04 12.51 -17.65
CA ALA A 200 1.93 13.53 -18.18
C ALA A 200 2.92 14.05 -17.12
N SER A 201 2.47 14.20 -15.86
CA SER A 201 3.34 14.57 -14.74
C SER A 201 4.41 13.52 -14.48
N VAL A 202 4.05 12.23 -14.42
CA VAL A 202 5.01 11.13 -14.29
C VAL A 202 6.03 11.16 -15.44
N GLU A 203 5.59 11.25 -16.70
CA GLU A 203 6.51 11.29 -17.85
C GLU A 203 7.45 12.50 -17.84
N SER A 204 7.09 13.61 -17.18
CA SER A 204 7.98 14.79 -17.06
C SER A 204 9.26 14.52 -16.25
N PHE A 205 9.31 13.45 -15.46
CA PHE A 205 10.51 13.00 -14.76
C PHE A 205 11.46 12.21 -15.65
N ARG A 206 11.08 11.87 -16.89
CA ARG A 206 11.93 11.15 -17.82
C ARG A 206 12.97 12.09 -18.43
N ASP A 207 14.23 11.65 -18.45
CA ASP A 207 15.37 12.37 -19.03
C ASP A 207 16.12 11.41 -19.97
N GLY A 208 15.75 11.46 -21.26
CA GLY A 208 16.16 10.45 -22.24
C GLY A 208 15.67 9.06 -21.85
N GLU A 209 16.59 8.12 -21.66
CA GLU A 209 16.28 6.74 -21.23
C GLU A 209 16.24 6.57 -19.70
N LYS A 210 16.53 7.62 -18.93
CA LYS A 210 16.63 7.57 -17.48
C LYS A 210 15.45 8.23 -16.80
N TRP A 211 15.25 7.87 -15.54
CA TRP A 211 14.25 8.44 -14.65
C TRP A 211 14.92 9.32 -13.60
N VAL A 212 14.42 10.53 -13.43
CA VAL A 212 14.83 11.44 -12.36
C VAL A 212 13.89 11.26 -11.17
N GLU A 213 14.42 11.15 -9.97
CA GLU A 213 13.63 11.12 -8.75
C GLU A 213 13.12 12.52 -8.41
N SER A 214 14.03 13.50 -8.43
CA SER A 214 13.72 14.87 -8.04
C SER A 214 14.70 15.85 -8.69
N ARG A 215 14.17 17.02 -9.06
CA ARG A 215 14.95 18.19 -9.51
C ARG A 215 14.73 19.32 -8.52
N ALA A 216 15.77 19.66 -7.77
CA ALA A 216 15.78 20.84 -6.90
C ALA A 216 16.71 21.90 -7.51
N ALA A 217 16.36 23.18 -7.38
CA ALA A 217 17.16 24.27 -7.97
C ALA A 217 18.49 24.49 -7.23
N ASP A 218 18.55 24.12 -5.95
CA ASP A 218 19.66 24.29 -5.03
C ASP A 218 20.46 22.99 -4.79
N PHE A 219 20.14 21.92 -5.51
CA PHE A 219 20.81 20.63 -5.39
C PHE A 219 21.01 19.96 -6.76
N GLN A 220 21.92 18.99 -6.83
CA GLN A 220 22.09 18.20 -8.05
C GLN A 220 20.85 17.35 -8.35
N THR A 221 20.63 17.05 -9.64
CA THR A 221 19.60 16.09 -10.06
C THR A 221 19.78 14.75 -9.34
N VAL A 222 18.73 14.29 -8.67
CA VAL A 222 18.70 12.99 -8.02
C VAL A 222 18.08 11.99 -9.00
N TRP A 223 18.84 10.96 -9.38
CA TRP A 223 18.36 9.90 -10.26
C TRP A 223 17.53 8.87 -9.49
N ALA A 224 16.48 8.35 -10.13
CA ALA A 224 15.63 7.34 -9.53
C ALA A 224 16.33 5.98 -9.43
N SER A 225 16.03 5.24 -8.36
CA SER A 225 16.57 3.90 -8.12
C SER A 225 15.74 2.83 -8.81
N TRP A 226 16.40 1.76 -9.26
CA TRP A 226 15.76 0.50 -9.69
C TRP A 226 15.49 -0.45 -8.54
N PHE A 227 16.20 -0.26 -7.42
CA PHE A 227 16.19 -1.20 -6.32
C PHE A 227 14.95 -0.98 -5.47
N ASP A 228 14.10 -2.00 -5.39
CA ASP A 228 12.98 -2.05 -4.47
C ASP A 228 13.52 -2.11 -3.03
N HIS A 229 13.23 -1.07 -2.26
CA HIS A 229 13.51 -0.99 -0.82
C HIS A 229 12.33 -1.67 -0.07
N PRO A 230 12.14 -1.56 1.27
CA PRO A 230 10.87 -1.98 1.89
C PRO A 230 9.61 -1.38 1.25
N ILE A 231 9.76 -0.40 0.35
CA ILE A 231 8.74 0.11 -0.57
C ILE A 231 9.19 -0.09 -2.03
N PRO A 232 8.26 -0.15 -3.00
CA PRO A 232 8.59 -0.23 -4.42
C PRO A 232 9.53 0.90 -4.86
N SER A 233 10.46 0.62 -5.76
CA SER A 233 11.30 1.65 -6.36
C SER A 233 10.46 2.63 -7.20
N SER A 234 10.91 3.88 -7.31
CA SER A 234 10.20 4.89 -8.11
C SER A 234 10.11 4.50 -9.58
N ILE A 235 11.14 3.84 -10.12
CA ILE A 235 11.13 3.34 -11.49
C ILE A 235 10.11 2.20 -11.65
N SER A 236 10.10 1.24 -10.72
CA SER A 236 9.09 0.16 -10.70
C SER A 236 7.67 0.73 -10.73
N MET A 237 7.41 1.75 -9.90
CA MET A 237 6.11 2.42 -9.82
C MET A 237 5.78 3.20 -11.09
N ALA A 238 6.73 3.95 -11.66
CA ALA A 238 6.50 4.75 -12.85
C ALA A 238 6.17 3.87 -14.05
N GLU A 239 6.97 2.83 -14.30
CA GLU A 239 6.73 1.88 -15.38
C GLU A 239 5.42 1.12 -15.19
N MET A 240 5.06 0.74 -13.95
CA MET A 240 3.78 0.11 -13.66
C MET A 240 2.60 1.05 -13.96
N ALA A 241 2.65 2.28 -13.46
CA ALA A 241 1.58 3.24 -13.61
C ALA A 241 1.31 3.55 -15.09
N LEU A 242 2.36 3.76 -15.87
CA LEU A 242 2.28 4.06 -17.30
C LEU A 242 1.82 2.85 -18.12
N ALA A 243 2.30 1.64 -17.82
CA ALA A 243 1.81 0.42 -18.46
C ALA A 243 0.31 0.23 -18.23
N ARG A 244 -0.17 0.50 -17.00
CA ARG A 244 -1.59 0.46 -16.68
C ARG A 244 -2.40 1.47 -17.50
N VAL A 245 -1.94 2.72 -17.57
CA VAL A 245 -2.60 3.77 -18.38
C VAL A 245 -2.67 3.35 -19.85
N ALA A 246 -1.57 2.85 -20.41
CA ALA A 246 -1.53 2.38 -21.80
C ALA A 246 -2.58 1.28 -22.05
N LEU A 247 -2.59 0.23 -21.23
CA LEU A 247 -3.55 -0.88 -21.37
C LEU A 247 -5.01 -0.42 -21.21
N LEU A 248 -5.29 0.44 -20.22
CA LEU A 248 -6.64 0.96 -19.95
C LEU A 248 -7.14 1.94 -21.01
N THR A 249 -6.24 2.58 -21.76
CA THR A 249 -6.58 3.49 -22.87
C THR A 249 -6.45 2.83 -24.25
N GLY A 250 -6.09 1.54 -24.30
CA GLY A 250 -5.95 0.79 -25.54
C GLY A 250 -4.70 1.09 -26.35
N GLN A 251 -3.70 1.69 -25.73
CA GLN A 251 -2.36 1.82 -26.31
C GLN A 251 -1.60 0.49 -26.18
N GLU A 252 -0.70 0.24 -27.12
CA GLU A 252 0.15 -0.95 -27.08
C GLU A 252 1.24 -0.82 -26.01
N THR A 253 1.49 -1.92 -25.30
CA THR A 253 2.65 -2.06 -24.42
C THR A 253 3.73 -2.89 -25.10
N LYS A 254 5.00 -2.59 -24.80
CA LYS A 254 6.13 -3.37 -25.31
C LYS A 254 6.45 -4.48 -24.34
N SER A 255 6.64 -5.69 -24.86
CA SER A 255 7.15 -6.83 -24.08
C SER A 255 8.48 -6.48 -23.42
N ARG A 256 8.66 -6.95 -22.17
CA ARG A 256 9.84 -6.67 -21.34
C ARG A 256 10.44 -7.97 -20.80
N ALA A 257 11.73 -7.94 -20.49
CA ALA A 257 12.40 -9.01 -19.77
C ALA A 257 12.23 -8.82 -18.25
N TYR A 258 12.18 -9.93 -17.52
CA TYR A 258 12.24 -9.93 -16.05
C TYR A 258 13.62 -9.48 -15.57
N LEU A 259 13.64 -8.80 -14.43
CA LEU A 259 14.86 -8.47 -13.68
C LEU A 259 15.01 -9.41 -12.48
N ALA A 260 16.17 -9.35 -11.82
CA ALA A 260 16.48 -10.22 -10.69
C ALA A 260 15.44 -10.09 -9.56
N PRO A 261 14.88 -11.21 -9.07
CA PRO A 261 14.04 -11.23 -7.87
C PRO A 261 14.77 -10.64 -6.66
N HIS A 262 14.03 -10.14 -5.67
CA HIS A 262 14.54 -9.42 -4.48
C HIS A 262 15.15 -8.04 -4.74
N GLN A 263 15.36 -7.65 -6.01
CA GLN A 263 15.82 -6.31 -6.38
C GLN A 263 14.74 -5.51 -7.10
N ALA A 264 13.89 -6.20 -7.87
CA ALA A 264 12.96 -5.60 -8.82
C ALA A 264 11.63 -6.35 -8.87
N ASP A 265 11.18 -6.87 -7.72
CA ASP A 265 9.95 -7.65 -7.60
C ASP A 265 8.72 -6.85 -8.07
N PHE A 266 8.66 -5.55 -7.76
CA PHE A 266 7.57 -4.69 -8.20
C PHE A 266 7.64 -4.40 -9.70
N TYR A 267 8.85 -4.20 -10.26
CA TYR A 267 9.01 -4.05 -11.71
C TYR A 267 8.60 -5.33 -12.44
N ASN A 268 8.87 -6.50 -11.89
CA ASN A 268 8.48 -7.78 -12.48
C ASN A 268 6.95 -7.94 -12.57
N ILE A 269 6.15 -7.25 -11.74
CA ILE A 269 4.70 -7.17 -11.90
C ILE A 269 4.34 -6.41 -13.20
N THR A 270 5.04 -5.32 -13.51
CA THR A 270 4.89 -4.59 -14.77
C THR A 270 5.23 -5.47 -15.98
N VAL A 271 6.27 -6.30 -15.85
CA VAL A 271 6.64 -7.28 -16.89
C VAL A 271 5.51 -8.28 -17.13
N LEU A 272 4.85 -8.77 -16.07
CA LEU A 272 3.67 -9.62 -16.21
C LEU A 272 2.56 -8.92 -17.01
N MET A 273 2.26 -7.65 -16.72
CA MET A 273 1.25 -6.88 -17.46
C MET A 273 1.61 -6.73 -18.93
N ASN A 274 2.84 -6.28 -19.21
CA ASN A 274 3.32 -6.02 -20.57
C ASN A 274 3.45 -7.28 -21.43
N ASN A 275 3.68 -8.43 -20.81
CA ASN A 275 3.81 -9.71 -21.50
C ASN A 275 2.46 -10.44 -21.62
N GLY A 276 1.34 -9.76 -21.33
CA GLY A 276 0.00 -10.32 -21.45
C GLY A 276 -0.32 -11.40 -20.40
N LEU A 277 0.37 -11.39 -19.27
CA LEU A 277 0.15 -12.31 -18.14
C LEU A 277 -0.84 -11.74 -17.10
N PHE A 278 -1.51 -10.64 -17.43
CA PHE A 278 -2.72 -10.16 -16.78
C PHE A 278 -3.91 -10.40 -17.72
N HIS A 279 -5.06 -10.72 -17.14
CA HIS A 279 -6.33 -10.70 -17.86
C HIS A 279 -6.72 -9.25 -18.12
N LEU A 280 -6.75 -8.82 -19.38
CA LEU A 280 -7.32 -7.53 -19.76
C LEU A 280 -8.78 -7.75 -20.17
N ILE A 281 -9.68 -7.44 -19.25
CA ILE A 281 -11.13 -7.56 -19.42
C ILE A 281 -11.65 -6.27 -20.03
N THR A 282 -12.15 -6.34 -21.26
CA THR A 282 -12.90 -5.25 -21.89
C THR A 282 -14.39 -5.54 -21.77
N SER A 283 -15.19 -4.60 -21.25
CA SER A 283 -16.64 -4.77 -21.10
C SER A 283 -17.38 -3.43 -21.07
N LYS A 284 -18.68 -3.41 -21.40
CA LYS A 284 -19.50 -2.18 -21.31
C LYS A 284 -19.68 -1.70 -19.86
N SER A 285 -19.85 -2.64 -18.94
CA SER A 285 -20.08 -2.40 -17.52
C SER A 285 -18.99 -3.07 -16.68
N THR A 286 -18.84 -2.60 -15.44
CA THR A 286 -17.95 -3.24 -14.47
C THR A 286 -18.40 -4.66 -14.18
N ILE A 287 -17.46 -5.60 -14.19
CA ILE A 287 -17.66 -6.97 -13.70
C ILE A 287 -17.23 -7.00 -12.23
N PRO A 288 -18.00 -7.62 -11.32
CA PRO A 288 -17.60 -7.75 -9.93
C PRO A 288 -16.21 -8.39 -9.79
N TRP A 289 -15.33 -7.78 -9.01
CA TRP A 289 -13.96 -8.25 -8.83
C TRP A 289 -13.87 -9.67 -8.25
N SER A 290 -14.89 -10.10 -7.51
CA SER A 290 -15.02 -11.47 -7.00
C SER A 290 -15.19 -12.54 -8.10
N GLN A 291 -15.58 -12.14 -9.31
CA GLN A 291 -15.73 -13.01 -10.48
C GLN A 291 -14.49 -13.04 -11.38
N LEU A 292 -13.49 -12.21 -11.09
CA LEU A 292 -12.29 -12.06 -11.91
C LEU A 292 -11.08 -12.74 -11.27
N PRO A 293 -10.12 -13.25 -12.08
CA PRO A 293 -8.81 -13.64 -11.58
C PRO A 293 -8.11 -12.49 -10.84
N ALA A 294 -7.25 -12.80 -9.86
CA ALA A 294 -6.56 -11.78 -9.06
C ALA A 294 -5.66 -10.86 -9.92
N ASN A 295 -5.09 -11.39 -11.00
CA ASN A 295 -4.29 -10.68 -11.99
C ASN A 295 -5.16 -10.17 -13.14
N SER A 296 -6.24 -9.43 -12.84
CA SER A 296 -7.12 -8.83 -13.85
C SER A 296 -7.04 -7.32 -13.84
N MET A 297 -7.26 -6.75 -15.02
CA MET A 297 -7.53 -5.33 -15.22
C MET A 297 -8.83 -5.17 -16.01
N GLN A 298 -9.63 -4.18 -15.65
CA GLN A 298 -10.91 -3.89 -16.31
C GLN A 298 -10.85 -2.58 -17.07
N ARG A 299 -11.12 -2.64 -18.37
CA ARG A 299 -11.27 -1.50 -19.27
C ARG A 299 -12.69 -1.43 -19.80
N ARG A 300 -13.25 -0.22 -19.92
CA ARG A 300 -14.55 -0.04 -20.58
C ARG A 300 -14.39 -0.09 -22.10
N GLY A 301 -15.26 -0.85 -22.76
CA GLY A 301 -15.26 -0.94 -24.22
C GLY A 301 -16.13 -2.07 -24.78
N GLU A 302 -16.11 -2.19 -26.11
CA GLU A 302 -16.79 -3.23 -26.86
C GLU A 302 -15.91 -3.73 -28.01
N PRO A 303 -16.00 -5.00 -28.42
CA PRO A 303 -16.82 -6.05 -27.81
C PRO A 303 -16.31 -6.51 -26.44
N SER A 304 -17.17 -7.14 -25.64
CA SER A 304 -16.77 -7.71 -24.35
C SER A 304 -15.78 -8.86 -24.56
N THR A 305 -14.55 -8.73 -24.04
CA THR A 305 -13.46 -9.68 -24.26
C THR A 305 -12.60 -9.88 -23.01
N ASP A 306 -12.01 -11.06 -22.88
CA ASP A 306 -10.92 -11.38 -21.96
C ASP A 306 -9.66 -11.70 -22.79
N CYS A 307 -8.66 -10.83 -22.72
CA CYS A 307 -7.37 -11.03 -23.37
C CYS A 307 -6.32 -11.48 -22.35
N TYR A 308 -5.78 -12.68 -22.54
CA TYR A 308 -4.75 -13.28 -21.67
C TYR A 308 -3.81 -14.16 -22.50
N ARG A 309 -2.50 -14.06 -22.22
CA ARG A 309 -1.41 -14.78 -22.94
C ARG A 309 -1.50 -14.62 -24.46
N GLY A 310 -1.77 -13.40 -24.93
CA GLY A 310 -1.88 -13.08 -26.35
C GLY A 310 -3.14 -13.62 -27.05
N THR A 311 -4.08 -14.20 -26.32
CA THR A 311 -5.35 -14.69 -26.87
C THR A 311 -6.51 -13.91 -26.29
N CYS A 312 -7.36 -13.33 -27.15
CA CYS A 312 -8.60 -12.66 -26.74
C CYS A 312 -9.81 -13.55 -27.00
N ARG A 313 -10.64 -13.75 -25.98
CA ARG A 313 -11.89 -14.51 -26.08
C ARG A 313 -13.06 -13.60 -25.80
N MET A 314 -14.16 -13.81 -26.52
CA MET A 314 -15.42 -13.14 -26.21
C MET A 314 -15.93 -13.61 -24.85
N ILE A 315 -16.40 -12.68 -24.02
CA ILE A 315 -17.09 -12.99 -22.77
C ILE A 315 -18.55 -12.58 -22.90
N THR A 316 -19.44 -13.50 -22.54
CA THR A 316 -20.91 -13.34 -22.59
C THR A 316 -21.44 -12.71 -21.32
#